data_AF-A0A3L7QGP2-F1
#
_entry.id   AF-A0A3L7QGP2-F1
#
_cell.length_a   1.000
_cell.length_b   1.000
_cell.length_c   1.000
_cell.angle_alpha   90.00
_cell.angle_beta   90.00
_cell.angle_gamma   90.00
#
_symmetry.space_group_name_H-M   'P 1'
#
loop_
_entity.id
_entity.type
_entity.pdbx_description
1 polymer ?
#
loop_
_entity_poly.entity_id
_entity_poly.type
_entity_poly.pdbx_seq_one_letter_code
_entity_poly.pdbx_strand_id
1 'polypeptide(L)'
;MSHPRALVLLLIAIAGTYTWAHSEDSFFNPAKEIPQEQPAAPDDPPGGTFPAVEISEPNCILTCPGPPAATPLQATQIHRHQLVQSLQVLQNAYCRNAQLDEALAIREMIRELQSQSERASQLPVPNDTVYVVPSLPSEPVTSDDLRSLRGQHGAVVYRRVTGQLTGSVWGGVNRIYTDDSTLSTAAVHAGVLAPGETAIVRITILPGQDSYSGETRHGVTSRPWESFGGSYRIDGAGQELSRTDSLQGQDLPPFSVYTTGNLTGSVYGTGTYTDDSDIGTAAVHTGLLKPGESGFVMVTLEGGKTTYEASTRNGVTTYSYGQWSGSYRLSAYEAPTLSQ
;
A
#
# COMPACT_ATOMS: atom_id res chain seq x y z
N MET A 1 18.81 30.69 -32.43
CA MET A 1 18.22 29.37 -32.69
C MET A 1 19.20 28.29 -32.24
N SER A 2 19.06 27.84 -30.99
CA SER A 2 19.76 26.66 -30.46
C SER A 2 18.87 26.07 -29.36
N HIS A 3 18.65 24.76 -29.42
CA HIS A 3 17.57 24.04 -28.74
C HIS A 3 17.76 23.92 -27.22
N PRO A 4 16.78 24.30 -26.38
CA PRO A 4 16.85 24.13 -24.91
C PRO A 4 16.59 22.69 -24.44
N ARG A 5 16.25 21.75 -25.34
CA ARG A 5 15.98 20.35 -25.00
C ARG A 5 17.22 19.50 -24.70
N ALA A 6 18.42 19.94 -25.08
CA ALA A 6 19.65 19.20 -24.82
C ALA A 6 20.29 19.54 -23.45
N LEU A 7 20.02 20.73 -22.89
CA LEU A 7 20.64 21.17 -21.63
C LEU A 7 19.98 20.55 -20.39
N VAL A 8 18.68 20.20 -20.46
CA VAL A 8 17.94 19.59 -19.35
C VAL A 8 18.29 18.10 -19.18
N LEU A 9 18.66 17.41 -20.27
CA LEU A 9 19.10 16.01 -20.20
C LEU A 9 20.54 15.85 -19.68
N LEU A 10 21.38 16.89 -19.77
CA LEU A 10 22.75 16.86 -19.27
C LEU A 10 22.86 17.15 -17.76
N LEU A 11 21.90 17.89 -17.18
CA LEU A 11 21.86 18.18 -15.74
C LEU A 11 21.36 16.99 -14.88
N ILE A 12 20.76 15.97 -15.49
CA ILE A 12 20.33 14.74 -14.79
C ILE A 12 21.51 13.76 -14.61
N ALA A 13 22.67 13.98 -15.24
CA ALA A 13 23.79 13.04 -15.22
C ALA A 13 24.99 13.45 -14.33
N ILE A 14 25.01 14.62 -13.67
CA ILE A 14 26.20 15.10 -12.90
C ILE A 14 25.88 15.57 -11.46
N ALA A 15 24.88 14.99 -10.80
CA ALA A 15 24.65 15.20 -9.36
C ALA A 15 24.86 13.93 -8.51
N GLY A 16 25.51 12.90 -9.07
CA GLY A 16 25.73 11.60 -8.44
C GLY A 16 27.05 11.42 -7.69
N THR A 17 27.90 12.45 -7.55
CA THR A 17 29.16 12.31 -6.81
C THR A 17 29.55 13.61 -6.10
N TYR A 18 29.14 13.77 -4.85
CA TYR A 18 29.91 14.52 -3.86
C TYR A 18 29.78 13.84 -2.50
N THR A 19 30.81 13.07 -2.15
CA THR A 19 31.17 12.75 -0.77
C THR A 19 31.75 13.99 -0.11
N TRP A 20 31.27 14.35 1.09
CA TRP A 20 32.02 15.16 2.04
C TRP A 20 31.72 14.68 3.46
N ALA A 21 32.79 14.36 4.18
CA ALA A 21 32.86 14.04 5.59
C ALA A 21 33.35 15.26 6.37
N HIS A 22 32.99 15.36 7.65
CA HIS A 22 33.54 16.17 8.77
C HIS A 22 32.37 16.77 9.58
N SER A 23 32.41 16.96 10.89
CA SER A 23 33.10 16.41 12.07
C SER A 23 32.75 17.40 13.19
N GLU A 24 32.48 16.90 14.40
CA GLU A 24 32.54 17.65 15.67
C GLU A 24 31.50 18.82 15.76
N ASP A 25 30.97 19.24 16.90
CA ASP A 25 31.41 19.08 18.27
C ASP A 25 30.22 19.34 19.21
N SER A 26 30.40 18.84 20.43
CA SER A 26 29.72 19.13 21.68
C SER A 26 29.14 20.55 21.86
N PHE A 27 28.10 20.69 22.72
CA PHE A 27 28.07 21.61 23.88
C PHE A 27 26.65 21.69 24.50
N PHE A 28 26.57 21.30 25.78
CA PHE A 28 25.67 21.78 26.85
C PHE A 28 24.17 21.37 26.94
N ASN A 29 23.93 20.38 27.82
CA ASN A 29 22.84 20.30 28.82
C ASN A 29 22.97 21.50 29.82
N PRO A 30 22.10 21.80 30.83
CA PRO A 30 20.98 21.02 31.39
C PRO A 30 19.72 21.80 31.89
N ALA A 31 18.59 21.12 32.08
CA ALA A 31 17.55 21.51 33.05
C ALA A 31 16.73 20.26 33.44
N LYS A 32 16.97 19.66 34.61
CA LYS A 32 16.40 19.97 35.94
C LYS A 32 15.03 19.29 36.16
N GLU A 33 15.08 18.17 36.88
CA GLU A 33 13.98 17.52 37.60
C GLU A 33 13.20 18.50 38.48
N ILE A 34 11.86 18.46 38.48
CA ILE A 34 10.94 18.45 39.66
C ILE A 34 9.56 17.88 39.17
N PRO A 35 8.63 17.41 40.02
CA PRO A 35 8.19 16.02 40.08
C PRO A 35 6.69 15.84 39.77
N GLN A 36 6.29 14.57 39.72
CA GLN A 36 4.93 14.06 39.52
C GLN A 36 3.95 14.55 40.60
N GLU A 37 2.83 15.16 40.17
CA GLU A 37 1.62 15.28 40.97
C GLU A 37 0.45 14.67 40.19
N GLN A 38 -0.12 13.63 40.78
CA GLN A 38 -1.33 12.93 40.36
C GLN A 38 -2.51 13.45 41.19
N PRO A 39 -3.66 13.81 40.57
CA PRO A 39 -4.92 13.86 41.29
C PRO A 39 -5.89 12.76 40.84
N ALA A 40 -6.45 12.15 41.89
CA ALA A 40 -7.59 11.27 42.05
C ALA A 40 -8.65 11.19 40.93
N ALA A 41 -9.17 9.96 40.79
CA ALA A 41 -10.40 9.60 40.09
C ALA A 41 -11.64 10.24 40.71
N PRO A 42 -12.66 10.59 39.92
CA PRO A 42 -14.01 10.81 40.42
C PRO A 42 -14.92 9.58 40.21
N ASP A 43 -15.80 9.42 41.19
CA ASP A 43 -16.72 8.33 41.50
C ASP A 43 -17.77 7.97 40.43
N ASP A 44 -18.14 6.68 40.41
CA ASP A 44 -19.33 6.13 39.75
C ASP A 44 -20.64 6.72 40.33
N PRO A 45 -21.63 7.08 39.48
CA PRO A 45 -23.01 7.23 39.91
C PRO A 45 -23.84 5.95 39.72
N PRO A 46 -24.87 5.71 40.57
CA PRO A 46 -25.56 4.43 40.70
C PRO A 46 -26.69 4.23 39.69
N GLY A 47 -27.13 2.97 39.60
CA GLY A 47 -28.01 2.43 38.58
C GLY A 47 -29.39 3.09 38.43
N GLY A 48 -29.80 3.19 37.16
CA GLY A 48 -31.15 3.46 36.73
C GLY A 48 -31.63 2.36 35.79
N THR A 49 -32.66 1.63 36.22
CA THR A 49 -33.38 0.64 35.42
C THR A 49 -34.27 1.34 34.39
N PHE A 50 -34.07 1.05 33.11
CA PHE A 50 -34.99 1.44 32.03
C PHE A 50 -35.74 0.21 31.50
N PRO A 51 -37.07 0.29 31.25
CA PRO A 51 -37.83 -0.83 30.72
C PRO A 51 -37.50 -1.07 29.24
N ALA A 52 -37.45 -2.34 28.85
CA ALA A 52 -37.22 -2.79 27.49
C ALA A 52 -38.35 -2.31 26.56
N VAL A 53 -38.00 -1.53 25.54
CA VAL A 53 -38.85 -1.26 24.39
C VAL A 53 -38.50 -2.28 23.32
N GLU A 54 -39.44 -3.19 23.09
CA GLU A 54 -39.40 -4.24 22.09
C GLU A 54 -39.61 -3.60 20.70
N ILE A 55 -38.52 -3.34 19.99
CA ILE A 55 -38.54 -2.99 18.57
C ILE A 55 -38.42 -4.28 17.76
N SER A 56 -39.58 -4.72 17.26
CA SER A 56 -39.74 -5.71 16.20
C SER A 56 -39.13 -5.18 14.90
N GLU A 57 -38.01 -5.75 14.46
CA GLU A 57 -37.45 -5.54 13.13
C GLU A 57 -38.10 -6.52 12.13
N PRO A 58 -38.69 -6.05 11.01
CA PRO A 58 -39.00 -6.96 9.91
C PRO A 58 -37.74 -7.25 9.10
N ASN A 59 -37.39 -8.53 9.03
CA ASN A 59 -36.43 -9.13 8.10
C ASN A 59 -36.53 -8.50 6.69
N CYS A 60 -35.51 -7.73 6.28
CA CYS A 60 -35.28 -7.35 4.89
C CYS A 60 -34.04 -8.08 4.38
N ILE A 61 -34.23 -9.31 3.91
CA ILE A 61 -33.25 -10.08 3.13
C ILE A 61 -33.46 -9.71 1.67
N LEU A 62 -32.85 -8.60 1.23
CA LEU A 62 -32.73 -8.26 -0.19
C LEU A 62 -31.25 -8.09 -0.52
N THR A 63 -30.66 -9.19 -0.94
CA THR A 63 -29.37 -9.25 -1.63
C THR A 63 -29.47 -8.46 -2.94
N CYS A 64 -28.87 -7.27 -2.97
CA CYS A 64 -28.57 -6.59 -4.22
C CYS A 64 -27.45 -7.36 -4.94
N PRO A 65 -27.61 -7.75 -6.22
CA PRO A 65 -26.50 -8.28 -7.00
C PRO A 65 -25.45 -7.16 -7.17
N GLY A 66 -24.22 -7.45 -6.74
CA GLY A 66 -23.09 -6.53 -6.91
C GLY A 66 -22.89 -6.17 -8.39
N PRO A 67 -22.44 -4.94 -8.70
CA PRO A 67 -22.23 -4.51 -10.07
C PRO A 67 -21.22 -5.44 -10.78
N PRO A 68 -21.47 -5.85 -12.03
CA PRO A 68 -20.59 -6.76 -12.74
C PRO A 68 -19.20 -6.14 -12.94
N ALA A 69 -18.16 -6.96 -12.81
CA ALA A 69 -16.77 -6.56 -13.00
C ALA A 69 -16.59 -5.85 -14.35
N ALA A 70 -15.99 -4.66 -14.28
CA ALA A 70 -15.77 -3.80 -15.44
C ALA A 70 -14.89 -4.52 -16.47
N THR A 71 -15.36 -4.61 -17.71
CA THR A 71 -14.62 -5.12 -18.87
C THR A 71 -13.31 -4.35 -19.11
N PRO A 72 -12.32 -4.90 -19.83
CA PRO A 72 -11.04 -4.22 -20.12
C PRO A 72 -11.19 -2.84 -20.79
N LEU A 73 -12.26 -2.66 -21.57
CA LEU A 73 -12.65 -1.37 -22.15
C LEU A 73 -13.12 -0.38 -21.08
N GLN A 74 -13.91 -0.84 -20.11
CA GLN A 74 -14.36 -0.03 -18.97
C GLN A 74 -13.20 0.31 -18.03
N ALA A 75 -12.25 -0.59 -17.80
CA ALA A 75 -11.04 -0.30 -17.00
C ALA A 75 -10.15 0.78 -17.64
N THR A 76 -9.97 0.73 -18.97
CA THR A 76 -9.25 1.77 -19.73
C THR A 76 -9.98 3.12 -19.67
N GLN A 77 -11.31 3.11 -19.70
CA GLN A 77 -12.14 4.30 -19.55
C GLN A 77 -12.06 4.90 -18.13
N ILE A 78 -12.08 4.06 -17.09
CA ILE A 78 -11.92 4.47 -15.68
C ILE A 78 -10.54 5.10 -15.46
N HIS A 79 -9.48 4.46 -15.94
CA HIS A 79 -8.12 4.99 -15.80
C HIS A 79 -7.94 6.34 -16.52
N ARG A 80 -8.49 6.47 -17.72
CA ARG A 80 -8.51 7.76 -18.45
C ARG A 80 -9.30 8.82 -17.70
N HIS A 81 -10.43 8.47 -17.10
CA HIS A 81 -11.25 9.39 -16.32
C HIS A 81 -10.49 9.91 -15.09
N GLN A 82 -9.80 9.03 -14.38
CA GLN A 82 -8.96 9.38 -13.23
C GLN A 82 -7.80 10.30 -13.65
N LEU A 83 -7.12 10.01 -14.77
CA LEU A 83 -6.04 10.83 -15.28
C LEU A 83 -6.51 12.24 -15.68
N VAL A 84 -7.67 12.35 -16.34
CA VAL A 84 -8.27 13.64 -16.70
C VAL A 84 -8.64 14.44 -15.44
N GLN A 85 -9.18 13.80 -14.41
CA GLN A 85 -9.48 14.45 -13.12
C GLN A 85 -8.20 14.95 -12.43
N SER A 86 -7.14 14.15 -12.39
CA SER A 86 -5.85 14.56 -11.81
C SER A 86 -5.22 15.74 -12.57
N LEU A 87 -5.29 15.73 -13.90
CA LEU A 87 -4.80 16.84 -14.74
C LEU A 87 -5.63 18.11 -14.56
N GLN A 88 -6.95 17.99 -14.38
CA GLN A 88 -7.82 19.14 -14.09
C GLN A 88 -7.50 19.79 -12.74
N VAL A 89 -7.20 18.99 -11.72
CA VAL A 89 -6.76 19.50 -10.41
C VAL A 89 -5.43 20.24 -10.53
N LEU A 90 -4.46 19.69 -11.26
CA LEU A 90 -3.18 20.36 -11.52
C LEU A 90 -3.37 21.67 -12.31
N GLN A 91 -4.19 21.67 -13.36
CA GLN A 91 -4.53 22.89 -14.09
C GLN A 91 -5.11 23.97 -13.17
N ASN A 92 -6.06 23.60 -12.30
CA ASN A 92 -6.66 24.52 -11.34
C ASN A 92 -5.67 25.05 -10.30
N ALA A 93 -4.60 24.30 -10.00
CA ALA A 93 -3.51 24.75 -9.14
C ALA A 93 -2.57 25.73 -9.88
N TYR A 94 -2.16 25.42 -11.11
CA TYR A 94 -1.31 26.30 -11.91
C TYR A 94 -2.00 27.61 -12.32
N CYS A 95 -3.30 27.57 -12.63
CA CYS A 95 -4.11 28.78 -12.87
C CYS A 95 -4.16 29.68 -11.63
N ARG A 96 -4.22 29.11 -10.42
CA ARG A 96 -4.21 29.88 -9.15
C ARG A 96 -2.86 30.51 -8.84
N ASN A 97 -1.77 29.92 -9.33
CA ASN A 97 -0.41 30.42 -9.16
C ASN A 97 0.07 31.34 -10.30
N ALA A 98 -0.83 31.77 -11.20
CA ALA A 98 -0.54 32.58 -12.40
C ALA A 98 0.49 31.97 -13.36
N GLN A 99 0.70 30.65 -13.31
CA GLN A 99 1.57 29.88 -14.20
C GLN A 99 0.80 29.44 -15.45
N LEU A 100 0.56 30.42 -16.34
CA LEU A 100 -0.32 30.31 -17.49
C LEU A 100 0.20 29.35 -18.58
N ASP A 101 1.50 29.29 -18.81
CA ASP A 101 2.08 28.44 -19.86
C ASP A 101 1.97 26.94 -19.53
N GLU A 102 2.17 26.58 -18.26
CA GLU A 102 2.01 25.22 -17.75
C GLU A 102 0.53 24.80 -17.68
N ALA A 103 -0.36 25.71 -17.27
CA ALA A 103 -1.80 25.47 -17.27
C ALA A 103 -2.36 25.23 -18.70
N LEU A 104 -1.79 25.91 -19.70
CA LEU A 104 -2.10 25.72 -21.11
C LEU A 104 -1.58 24.36 -21.62
N ALA A 105 -0.36 23.96 -21.26
CA ALA A 105 0.17 22.65 -21.62
C ALA A 105 -0.70 21.49 -21.07
N ILE A 106 -1.18 21.63 -19.83
CA ILE A 106 -2.08 20.66 -19.19
C ILE A 106 -3.46 20.68 -19.86
N ARG A 107 -3.95 21.85 -20.28
CA ARG A 107 -5.23 21.98 -21.01
C ARG A 107 -5.21 21.21 -22.32
N GLU A 108 -4.14 21.36 -23.10
CA GLU A 108 -4.01 20.67 -24.38
C GLU A 108 -3.81 19.16 -24.18
N MET A 109 -3.18 18.75 -23.08
CA MET A 109 -3.06 17.33 -22.71
C MET A 109 -4.41 16.69 -22.36
N ILE A 110 -5.29 17.40 -21.63
CA ILE A 110 -6.66 16.95 -21.36
C ILE A 110 -7.46 16.82 -22.66
N ARG A 111 -7.31 17.79 -23.56
CA ARG A 111 -7.99 17.80 -24.86
C ARG A 111 -7.53 16.63 -25.74
N GLU A 112 -6.23 16.34 -25.73
CA GLU A 112 -5.66 15.21 -26.46
C GLU A 112 -6.22 13.87 -25.93
N LEU A 113 -6.22 13.67 -24.61
CA LEU A 113 -6.77 12.47 -23.96
C LEU A 113 -8.27 12.28 -24.25
N GLN A 114 -9.04 13.37 -24.30
CA GLN A 114 -10.45 13.33 -24.67
C GLN A 114 -10.64 13.02 -26.17
N SER A 115 -9.84 13.60 -27.06
CA SER A 115 -9.93 13.34 -28.51
C SER A 115 -9.50 11.93 -28.90
N GLN A 116 -8.53 11.35 -28.18
CA GLN A 116 -8.12 9.94 -28.34
C GLN A 116 -9.24 8.98 -27.91
N SER A 117 -10.09 9.38 -26.94
CA SER A 117 -11.28 8.62 -26.54
C SER A 117 -12.32 8.54 -27.66
N GLU A 118 -12.56 9.65 -28.35
CA GLU A 118 -13.52 9.72 -29.46
C GLU A 118 -12.99 8.95 -30.69
N ARG A 119 -11.70 9.08 -31.02
CA ARG A 119 -11.08 8.33 -32.13
C ARG A 119 -11.01 6.82 -31.89
N ALA A 120 -10.75 6.38 -30.65
CA ALA A 120 -10.73 4.96 -30.29
C ALA A 120 -12.12 4.29 -30.34
N SER A 121 -13.20 5.08 -30.32
CA SER A 121 -14.58 4.59 -30.40
C SER A 121 -15.04 4.31 -31.85
N GLN A 122 -14.22 4.65 -32.85
CA GLN A 122 -14.63 4.70 -34.26
C GLN A 122 -13.75 3.88 -35.21
N LEU A 123 -12.73 3.20 -34.69
CA LEU A 123 -11.86 2.30 -35.45
C LEU A 123 -12.40 0.85 -35.40
N PRO A 124 -12.50 0.14 -36.53
CA PRO A 124 -12.79 -1.29 -36.52
C PRO A 124 -11.60 -1.99 -35.87
N VAL A 125 -11.84 -2.77 -34.81
CA VAL A 125 -10.81 -3.57 -34.11
C VAL A 125 -10.17 -4.56 -35.08
N PRO A 126 -8.87 -4.43 -35.42
CA PRO A 126 -8.14 -5.47 -36.10
C PRO A 126 -7.67 -6.48 -35.05
N ASN A 127 -8.02 -7.75 -35.24
CA ASN A 127 -7.39 -8.85 -34.52
C ASN A 127 -5.89 -8.87 -34.87
N ASP A 128 -5.06 -9.21 -33.89
CA ASP A 128 -3.61 -9.37 -33.98
C ASP A 128 -2.75 -8.11 -34.04
N THR A 129 -2.65 -7.37 -32.93
CA THR A 129 -1.34 -6.85 -32.48
C THR A 129 -1.36 -6.56 -30.97
N VAL A 130 -0.66 -7.38 -30.18
CA VAL A 130 -0.49 -7.17 -28.73
C VAL A 130 0.66 -6.19 -28.51
N TYR A 131 0.35 -4.95 -28.16
CA TYR A 131 1.34 -4.06 -27.53
C TYR A 131 1.48 -4.47 -26.06
N VAL A 132 2.56 -5.18 -25.74
CA VAL A 132 2.94 -5.45 -24.34
C VAL A 132 3.52 -4.17 -23.75
N VAL A 133 2.67 -3.35 -23.15
CA VAL A 133 3.08 -2.45 -22.07
C VAL A 133 3.15 -3.30 -20.80
N PRO A 134 4.25 -3.32 -20.02
CA PRO A 134 4.26 -3.95 -18.71
C PRO A 134 3.34 -3.12 -17.79
N SER A 135 2.09 -3.54 -17.67
CA SER A 135 1.17 -3.07 -16.66
C SER A 135 1.62 -3.59 -15.29
N LEU A 136 1.90 -2.66 -14.37
CA LEU A 136 2.03 -2.94 -12.95
C LEU A 136 0.71 -3.59 -12.46
N PRO A 137 0.77 -4.64 -11.61
CA PRO A 137 -0.43 -5.36 -11.19
C PRO A 137 -1.29 -4.45 -10.32
N SER A 138 -2.45 -4.04 -10.83
CA SER A 138 -3.35 -3.08 -10.19
C SER A 138 -4.38 -3.69 -9.25
N GLU A 139 -4.38 -5.00 -8.99
CA GLU A 139 -5.21 -5.63 -7.95
C GLU A 139 -4.55 -6.95 -7.51
N PRO A 140 -4.66 -7.35 -6.22
CA PRO A 140 -4.20 -8.67 -5.79
C PRO A 140 -5.02 -9.74 -6.50
N VAL A 141 -4.36 -10.53 -7.35
CA VAL A 141 -5.02 -11.64 -8.07
C VAL A 141 -5.43 -12.70 -7.04
N THR A 142 -6.57 -13.35 -7.24
CA THR A 142 -7.08 -14.41 -6.36
C THR A 142 -6.62 -15.81 -6.75
N SER A 143 -5.80 -15.92 -7.80
CA SER A 143 -5.27 -17.22 -8.24
C SER A 143 -4.02 -17.57 -7.45
N ASP A 144 -4.15 -18.67 -6.69
CA ASP A 144 -3.07 -19.26 -5.89
C ASP A 144 -2.10 -20.13 -6.72
N ASP A 145 -2.39 -20.40 -8.00
CA ASP A 145 -1.52 -21.21 -8.88
C ASP A 145 -0.42 -20.35 -9.51
N LEU A 146 0.79 -20.46 -8.96
CA LEU A 146 1.96 -19.71 -9.39
C LEU A 146 2.70 -20.36 -10.57
N ARG A 147 2.33 -21.57 -11.00
CA ARG A 147 2.94 -22.25 -12.16
C ARG A 147 2.77 -21.44 -13.45
N SER A 148 1.68 -20.69 -13.56
CA SER A 148 1.41 -19.80 -14.69
C SER A 148 2.44 -18.67 -14.85
N LEU A 149 3.19 -18.37 -13.79
CA LEU A 149 4.23 -17.34 -13.76
C LEU A 149 5.64 -17.93 -13.97
N ARG A 150 5.77 -19.24 -14.19
CA ARG A 150 7.05 -19.89 -14.43
C ARG A 150 7.79 -19.23 -15.60
N GLY A 151 9.08 -18.98 -15.42
CA GLY A 151 9.91 -18.26 -16.38
C GLY A 151 9.91 -16.74 -16.20
N GLN A 152 9.00 -16.17 -15.40
CA GLN A 152 8.99 -14.74 -15.05
C GLN A 152 9.90 -14.46 -13.84
N HIS A 153 11.15 -14.91 -13.92
CA HIS A 153 12.07 -14.83 -12.78
C HIS A 153 12.33 -13.38 -12.38
N GLY A 154 12.27 -13.10 -11.07
CA GLY A 154 12.38 -11.77 -10.49
C GLY A 154 11.07 -10.97 -10.49
N ALA A 155 9.99 -11.48 -11.10
CA ALA A 155 8.69 -10.84 -11.01
C ALA A 155 8.18 -10.88 -9.55
N VAL A 156 7.70 -9.73 -9.07
CA VAL A 156 7.06 -9.61 -7.76
C VAL A 156 5.56 -9.54 -7.98
N VAL A 157 4.82 -10.41 -7.28
CA VAL A 157 3.36 -10.47 -7.34
C VAL A 157 2.76 -10.39 -5.95
N TYR A 158 1.57 -9.80 -5.90
CA TYR A 158 0.78 -9.66 -4.67
C TYR A 158 -0.48 -10.51 -4.79
N ARG A 159 -0.81 -11.25 -3.72
CA ARG A 159 -1.98 -12.13 -3.66
C ARG A 159 -2.69 -11.96 -2.33
N ARG A 160 -4.02 -11.92 -2.34
CA ARG A 160 -4.81 -11.99 -1.10
C ARG A 160 -4.90 -13.46 -0.70
N VAL A 161 -4.36 -13.81 0.46
CA VAL A 161 -4.21 -15.19 0.90
C VAL A 161 -4.75 -15.33 2.30
N THR A 162 -5.53 -16.39 2.53
CA THR A 162 -5.92 -16.83 3.88
C THR A 162 -5.04 -18.00 4.30
N GLY A 163 -4.37 -17.89 5.44
CA GLY A 163 -3.45 -18.90 5.95
C GLY A 163 -4.15 -20.22 6.28
N GLN A 164 -3.56 -21.35 5.87
CA GLN A 164 -4.09 -22.69 6.14
C GLN A 164 -3.00 -23.62 6.67
N LEU A 165 -3.33 -24.49 7.62
CA LEU A 165 -2.41 -25.53 8.11
C LEU A 165 -2.35 -26.76 7.18
N THR A 166 -3.29 -26.87 6.25
CA THR A 166 -3.43 -28.00 5.34
C THR A 166 -3.11 -27.58 3.91
N GLY A 167 -2.29 -28.36 3.23
CA GLY A 167 -1.90 -28.17 1.84
C GLY A 167 -0.55 -28.83 1.57
N SER A 168 -0.24 -29.05 0.30
CA SER A 168 1.05 -29.65 -0.06
C SER A 168 2.07 -28.56 -0.28
N VAL A 169 3.20 -28.64 0.44
CA VAL A 169 4.28 -27.67 0.39
C VAL A 169 5.60 -28.42 0.24
N TRP A 170 6.44 -27.96 -0.69
CA TRP A 170 7.77 -28.48 -0.92
C TRP A 170 8.81 -27.36 -0.83
N GLY A 171 9.97 -27.66 -0.26
CA GLY A 171 10.97 -26.63 0.09
C GLY A 171 10.65 -25.94 1.42
N GLY A 172 11.04 -24.68 1.59
CA GLY A 172 10.75 -23.89 2.80
C GLY A 172 11.96 -23.18 3.38
N VAL A 173 13.15 -23.75 3.15
CA VAL A 173 14.41 -23.08 3.51
C VAL A 173 14.51 -21.74 2.78
N ASN A 174 14.88 -20.69 3.52
CA ASN A 174 14.91 -19.30 3.03
C ASN A 174 13.57 -18.80 2.45
N ARG A 175 12.46 -19.42 2.87
CA ARG A 175 11.09 -19.16 2.38
C ARG A 175 10.93 -19.43 0.88
N ILE A 176 11.74 -20.32 0.30
CA ILE A 176 11.66 -20.70 -1.11
C ILE A 176 10.93 -22.03 -1.25
N TYR A 177 9.90 -22.03 -2.09
CA TYR A 177 9.01 -23.15 -2.33
C TYR A 177 8.92 -23.47 -3.82
N THR A 178 8.56 -24.70 -4.17
CA THR A 178 8.22 -25.04 -5.57
C THR A 178 6.97 -24.28 -6.01
N ASP A 179 6.88 -23.89 -7.28
CA ASP A 179 5.75 -23.08 -7.80
C ASP A 179 4.37 -23.77 -7.81
N ASP A 180 4.32 -25.07 -7.49
CA ASP A 180 3.11 -25.86 -7.30
C ASP A 180 2.72 -26.04 -5.82
N SER A 181 3.52 -25.54 -4.87
CA SER A 181 3.22 -25.55 -3.44
C SER A 181 2.01 -24.66 -3.13
N THR A 182 1.11 -25.14 -2.26
CA THR A 182 -0.08 -24.39 -1.83
C THR A 182 0.31 -23.09 -1.13
N LEU A 183 -0.01 -21.95 -1.75
CA LEU A 183 0.39 -20.62 -1.27
C LEU A 183 -0.11 -20.31 0.15
N SER A 184 -1.37 -20.62 0.47
CA SER A 184 -1.93 -20.48 1.82
C SER A 184 -1.14 -21.21 2.90
N THR A 185 -0.68 -22.42 2.59
CA THR A 185 0.06 -23.27 3.53
C THR A 185 1.52 -22.87 3.62
N ALA A 186 2.12 -22.48 2.50
CA ALA A 186 3.46 -21.93 2.45
C ALA A 186 3.55 -20.58 3.21
N ALA A 187 2.51 -19.74 3.16
CA ALA A 187 2.47 -18.48 3.89
C ALA A 187 2.48 -18.69 5.42
N VAL A 188 1.73 -19.68 5.91
CA VAL A 188 1.80 -20.09 7.33
C VAL A 188 3.15 -20.69 7.65
N HIS A 189 3.67 -21.60 6.82
CA HIS A 189 5.00 -22.19 7.01
C HIS A 189 6.11 -21.13 7.10
N ALA A 190 6.06 -20.10 6.25
CA ALA A 190 7.02 -18.99 6.23
C ALA A 190 6.91 -18.09 7.45
N GLY A 191 5.83 -18.19 8.23
CA GLY A 191 5.54 -17.36 9.39
C GLY A 191 5.04 -15.97 9.02
N VAL A 192 4.56 -15.76 7.79
CA VAL A 192 4.03 -14.46 7.36
C VAL A 192 2.53 -14.31 7.61
N LEU A 193 1.81 -15.42 7.81
CA LEU A 193 0.40 -15.46 8.18
C LEU A 193 0.17 -16.46 9.31
N ALA A 194 -0.72 -16.13 10.24
CA ALA A 194 -1.29 -17.12 11.15
C ALA A 194 -2.39 -17.96 10.45
N PRO A 195 -2.71 -19.17 10.96
CA PRO A 195 -3.85 -19.94 10.46
C PRO A 195 -5.17 -19.15 10.55
N GLY A 196 -5.90 -19.06 9.44
CA GLY A 196 -7.15 -18.29 9.33
C GLY A 196 -6.97 -16.78 9.14
N GLU A 197 -5.76 -16.25 9.30
CA GLU A 197 -5.46 -14.85 9.00
C GLU A 197 -5.50 -14.62 7.49
N THR A 198 -6.14 -13.53 7.07
CA THR A 198 -6.19 -13.11 5.66
C THR A 198 -5.41 -11.81 5.49
N ALA A 199 -4.44 -11.80 4.58
CA ALA A 199 -3.68 -10.60 4.25
C ALA A 199 -3.16 -10.65 2.80
N ILE A 200 -2.53 -9.56 2.34
CA ILE A 200 -1.85 -9.51 1.05
C ILE A 200 -0.43 -10.03 1.23
N VAL A 201 -0.06 -11.07 0.49
CA VAL A 201 1.28 -11.68 0.50
C VAL A 201 2.08 -11.19 -0.70
N ARG A 202 3.32 -10.75 -0.48
CA ARG A 202 4.30 -10.43 -1.52
C ARG A 202 5.17 -11.63 -1.83
N ILE A 203 5.20 -11.97 -3.11
CA ILE A 203 5.80 -13.19 -3.63
C ILE A 203 6.77 -12.80 -4.73
N THR A 204 8.00 -13.29 -4.65
CA THR A 204 8.98 -13.16 -5.74
C THR A 204 9.05 -14.49 -6.49
N ILE A 205 8.86 -14.47 -7.81
CA ILE A 205 9.02 -15.64 -8.68
C ILE A 205 10.50 -15.88 -8.94
N LEU A 206 10.93 -17.14 -8.81
CA LEU A 206 12.33 -17.54 -8.88
C LEU A 206 12.51 -18.69 -9.88
N PRO A 207 13.73 -18.85 -10.43
CA PRO A 207 14.06 -20.05 -11.17
C PRO A 207 13.93 -21.28 -10.27
N GLY A 208 13.65 -22.42 -10.90
CA GLY A 208 13.69 -23.72 -10.25
C GLY A 208 15.06 -24.06 -9.65
N GLN A 209 15.07 -24.89 -8.61
CA GLN A 209 16.28 -25.42 -7.98
C GLN A 209 16.46 -26.91 -8.31
N ASP A 210 17.70 -27.37 -8.18
CA ASP A 210 18.07 -28.79 -8.36
C ASP A 210 17.62 -29.68 -7.19
N SER A 211 17.39 -29.08 -6.02
CA SER A 211 16.88 -29.76 -4.83
C SER A 211 16.22 -28.76 -3.89
N TYR A 212 15.23 -29.23 -3.13
CA TYR A 212 14.52 -28.48 -2.11
C TYR A 212 14.56 -29.26 -0.80
N SER A 213 14.93 -28.58 0.28
CA SER A 213 14.88 -29.15 1.63
C SER A 213 13.54 -28.84 2.27
N GLY A 214 12.86 -29.86 2.76
CA GLY A 214 11.67 -29.72 3.60
C GLY A 214 12.04 -29.53 5.07
N GLU A 215 11.17 -28.86 5.81
CA GLU A 215 11.32 -28.58 7.23
C GLU A 215 9.94 -28.39 7.90
N THR A 216 9.91 -28.39 9.23
CA THR A 216 8.69 -28.05 9.97
C THR A 216 8.86 -26.68 10.62
N ARG A 217 8.00 -25.73 10.23
CA ARG A 217 7.94 -24.39 10.82
C ARG A 217 6.48 -23.96 11.01
N HIS A 218 6.23 -23.21 12.09
CA HIS A 218 4.91 -22.62 12.37
C HIS A 218 3.72 -23.62 12.28
N GLY A 219 3.95 -24.87 12.70
CA GLY A 219 2.92 -25.92 12.68
C GLY A 219 2.65 -26.56 11.31
N VAL A 220 3.42 -26.21 10.27
CA VAL A 220 3.33 -26.80 8.93
C VAL A 220 4.62 -27.56 8.62
N THR A 221 4.49 -28.78 8.11
CA THR A 221 5.61 -29.58 7.61
C THR A 221 5.65 -29.53 6.10
N SER A 222 6.72 -28.96 5.55
CA SER A 222 7.05 -29.02 4.13
C SER A 222 7.88 -30.27 3.81
N ARG A 223 7.81 -30.72 2.56
CA ARG A 223 8.48 -31.94 2.09
C ARG A 223 9.74 -31.58 1.29
N PRO A 224 10.80 -32.39 1.37
CA PRO A 224 11.89 -32.25 0.42
C PRO A 224 11.43 -32.62 -0.98
N TRP A 225 12.12 -32.09 -1.99
CA TRP A 225 11.92 -32.44 -3.39
C TRP A 225 13.25 -32.38 -4.15
N GLU A 226 13.31 -33.08 -5.28
CA GLU A 226 14.47 -33.05 -6.18
C GLU A 226 14.36 -31.85 -7.14
N SER A 227 14.92 -31.97 -8.34
CA SER A 227 14.87 -30.90 -9.33
C SER A 227 13.44 -30.55 -9.72
N PHE A 228 13.13 -29.25 -9.73
CA PHE A 228 11.82 -28.74 -10.14
C PHE A 228 11.94 -27.45 -10.91
N GLY A 229 11.10 -27.27 -11.93
CA GLY A 229 11.28 -26.24 -12.97
C GLY A 229 10.92 -24.80 -12.59
N GLY A 230 10.39 -24.54 -11.39
CA GLY A 230 10.06 -23.18 -10.95
C GLY A 230 9.88 -23.08 -9.45
N SER A 231 10.15 -21.90 -8.91
CA SER A 231 10.04 -21.62 -7.49
C SER A 231 9.37 -20.27 -7.23
N TYR A 232 8.91 -20.07 -6.00
CA TYR A 232 8.60 -18.75 -5.49
C TYR A 232 9.18 -18.57 -4.10
N ARG A 233 9.41 -17.31 -3.73
CA ARG A 233 9.78 -16.91 -2.38
C ARG A 233 8.71 -16.02 -1.79
N ILE A 234 8.37 -16.27 -0.53
CA ILE A 234 7.48 -15.40 0.23
C ILE A 234 8.35 -14.36 0.96
N ASP A 235 8.22 -13.09 0.56
CA ASP A 235 9.01 -12.00 1.15
C ASP A 235 8.35 -11.43 2.41
N GLY A 236 7.01 -11.41 2.45
CA GLY A 236 6.24 -10.93 3.59
C GLY A 236 4.76 -10.78 3.29
N ALA A 237 3.99 -10.34 4.29
CA ALA A 237 2.57 -10.08 4.16
C ALA A 237 2.17 -8.83 4.93
N GLY A 238 1.10 -8.17 4.47
CA GLY A 238 0.54 -6.98 5.09
C GLY A 238 -0.97 -6.93 4.99
N GLN A 239 -1.58 -6.36 6.01
CA GLN A 239 -3.02 -6.19 6.12
C GLN A 239 -3.52 -5.21 5.06
N GLU A 240 -4.72 -5.43 4.54
CA GLU A 240 -5.33 -4.51 3.59
C GLU A 240 -6.27 -3.56 4.32
N LEU A 241 -5.75 -2.39 4.67
CA LEU A 241 -6.46 -1.40 5.46
C LEU A 241 -6.37 -0.03 4.78
N SER A 242 -7.50 0.67 4.74
CA SER A 242 -7.54 2.06 4.30
C SER A 242 -7.30 3.03 5.46
N ARG A 243 -7.56 2.62 6.72
CA ARG A 243 -7.49 3.41 7.96
C ARG A 243 -7.20 2.52 9.17
N THR A 244 -6.95 3.14 10.33
CA THR A 244 -6.55 2.44 11.57
C THR A 244 -7.48 2.68 12.77
N ASP A 245 -8.57 3.42 12.60
CA ASP A 245 -9.53 3.78 13.67
C ASP A 245 -10.17 2.56 14.34
N SER A 246 -10.37 1.47 13.59
CA SER A 246 -10.86 0.19 14.14
C SER A 246 -9.85 -0.52 15.05
N LEU A 247 -8.59 -0.09 15.04
CA LEU A 247 -7.50 -0.62 15.87
C LEU A 247 -7.18 0.28 17.06
N GLN A 248 -7.98 1.32 17.28
CA GLN A 248 -7.76 2.27 18.35
C GLN A 248 -7.73 1.59 19.74
N GLY A 249 -6.74 1.98 20.55
CA GLY A 249 -6.54 1.46 21.90
C GLY A 249 -5.90 0.08 21.96
N GLN A 250 -5.55 -0.52 20.81
CA GLN A 250 -4.77 -1.74 20.77
C GLN A 250 -3.28 -1.43 20.87
N ASP A 251 -2.58 -2.12 21.77
CA ASP A 251 -1.11 -2.08 21.87
C ASP A 251 -0.51 -3.11 20.90
N LEU A 252 -0.47 -2.72 19.62
CA LEU A 252 0.07 -3.56 18.55
C LEU A 252 1.52 -3.15 18.24
N PRO A 253 2.44 -4.12 18.04
CA PRO A 253 3.73 -3.81 17.44
C PRO A 253 3.53 -3.23 16.03
N PRO A 254 4.54 -2.54 15.46
CA PRO A 254 4.47 -2.07 14.09
C PRO A 254 4.10 -3.21 13.14
N PHE A 255 3.11 -2.98 12.29
CA PHE A 255 2.60 -3.98 11.36
C PHE A 255 2.57 -3.41 9.94
N SER A 256 2.65 -4.30 8.95
CA SER A 256 2.66 -3.87 7.56
C SER A 256 1.25 -3.81 6.98
N VAL A 257 1.00 -2.79 6.16
CA VAL A 257 -0.25 -2.56 5.45
C VAL A 257 0.03 -2.47 3.96
N TYR A 258 -0.75 -3.21 3.16
CA TYR A 258 -0.79 -3.05 1.71
C TYR A 258 -1.77 -1.95 1.35
N THR A 259 -1.30 -0.94 0.64
CA THR A 259 -2.14 0.17 0.19
C THR A 259 -1.68 0.69 -1.16
N THR A 260 -2.55 1.45 -1.81
CA THR A 260 -2.26 2.18 -3.05
C THR A 260 -2.19 3.66 -2.76
N GLY A 261 -1.11 4.31 -3.19
CA GLY A 261 -0.91 5.74 -3.00
C GLY A 261 -1.97 6.55 -3.73
N ASN A 262 -2.66 7.45 -3.02
CA ASN A 262 -3.68 8.32 -3.58
C ASN A 262 -3.31 9.80 -3.38
N LEU A 263 -3.68 10.64 -4.34
CA LEU A 263 -3.60 12.11 -4.17
C LEU A 263 -4.84 12.68 -3.48
N THR A 264 -5.87 11.85 -3.30
CA THR A 264 -7.18 12.23 -2.79
C THR A 264 -7.54 11.34 -1.62
N GLY A 265 -7.82 11.95 -0.47
CA GLY A 265 -8.21 11.27 0.75
C GLY A 265 -8.12 12.25 1.92
N SER A 266 -8.93 12.05 2.95
CA SER A 266 -8.85 12.87 4.15
C SER A 266 -7.66 12.42 4.97
N VAL A 267 -6.71 13.33 5.20
CA VAL A 267 -5.55 13.11 6.06
C VAL A 267 -5.39 14.31 6.97
N TYR A 268 -5.28 14.07 8.26
CA TYR A 268 -5.12 15.10 9.28
C TYR A 268 -3.78 14.94 9.97
N GLY A 269 -2.96 15.99 9.97
CA GLY A 269 -1.62 15.98 10.55
C GLY A 269 -0.48 15.84 9.55
N THR A 270 0.73 15.74 10.09
CA THR A 270 1.98 15.66 9.33
C THR A 270 3.00 14.80 10.08
N GLY A 271 3.49 13.74 9.43
CA GLY A 271 4.36 12.74 10.05
C GLY A 271 3.61 11.78 11.00
N THR A 272 2.90 12.33 11.99
CA THR A 272 1.87 11.59 12.76
C THR A 272 0.50 12.05 12.27
N TYR A 273 -0.37 11.09 11.96
CA TYR A 273 -1.71 11.32 11.44
C TYR A 273 -2.76 10.82 12.43
N THR A 274 -3.96 11.37 12.39
CA THR A 274 -5.10 10.80 13.13
C THR A 274 -5.41 9.39 12.61
N ASP A 275 -5.86 8.50 13.48
CA ASP A 275 -6.11 7.09 13.15
C ASP A 275 -7.19 6.84 12.09
N ASP A 276 -8.07 7.81 11.86
CA ASP A 276 -9.08 7.84 10.81
C ASP A 276 -8.60 8.41 9.45
N SER A 277 -7.32 8.82 9.36
CA SER A 277 -6.72 9.33 8.12
C SER A 277 -6.46 8.21 7.10
N ASP A 278 -6.69 8.49 5.82
CA ASP A 278 -6.44 7.54 4.71
C ASP A 278 -4.96 7.17 4.59
N ILE A 279 -4.63 5.88 4.77
CA ILE A 279 -3.26 5.37 4.81
C ILE A 279 -2.56 5.56 3.46
N GLY A 280 -3.27 5.33 2.34
CA GLY A 280 -2.70 5.49 0.99
C GLY A 280 -2.31 6.93 0.68
N THR A 281 -3.16 7.88 1.07
CA THR A 281 -2.91 9.32 0.91
C THR A 281 -1.81 9.80 1.87
N ALA A 282 -1.78 9.31 3.10
CA ALA A 282 -0.70 9.60 4.06
C ALA A 282 0.65 9.01 3.60
N ALA A 283 0.65 7.84 2.96
CA ALA A 283 1.84 7.22 2.38
C ALA A 283 2.42 8.05 1.24
N VAL A 284 1.57 8.66 0.40
CA VAL A 284 2.02 9.63 -0.61
C VAL A 284 2.54 10.90 0.06
N HIS A 285 1.81 11.45 1.03
CA HIS A 285 2.23 12.66 1.75
C HIS A 285 3.61 12.51 2.40
N THR A 286 3.90 11.35 3.01
CA THR A 286 5.23 11.03 3.58
C THR A 286 6.30 10.72 2.53
N GLY A 287 5.92 10.47 1.29
CA GLY A 287 6.84 10.10 0.20
C GLY A 287 7.24 8.63 0.21
N LEU A 288 6.52 7.77 0.96
CA LEU A 288 6.75 6.33 0.99
C LEU A 288 6.21 5.63 -0.26
N LEU A 289 5.14 6.17 -0.85
CA LEU A 289 4.56 5.70 -2.11
C LEU A 289 4.37 6.88 -3.07
N LYS A 290 4.43 6.62 -4.38
CA LYS A 290 3.98 7.58 -5.40
C LYS A 290 2.47 7.47 -5.64
N PRO A 291 1.84 8.49 -6.22
CA PRO A 291 0.46 8.39 -6.69
C PRO A 291 0.27 7.18 -7.65
N GLY A 292 -0.71 6.33 -7.34
CA GLY A 292 -1.01 5.10 -8.08
C GLY A 292 -0.04 3.94 -7.83
N GLU A 293 0.98 4.11 -7.00
CA GLU A 293 1.89 3.04 -6.60
C GLU A 293 1.28 2.22 -5.47
N SER A 294 1.18 0.91 -5.66
CA SER A 294 0.78 -0.02 -4.60
C SER A 294 2.00 -0.64 -3.95
N GLY A 295 1.98 -0.76 -2.64
CA GLY A 295 3.09 -1.32 -1.89
C GLY A 295 2.77 -1.50 -0.43
N PHE A 296 3.74 -2.05 0.30
CA PHE A 296 3.64 -2.14 1.74
C PHE A 296 4.22 -0.89 2.39
N VAL A 297 3.56 -0.46 3.45
CA VAL A 297 4.04 0.55 4.39
C VAL A 297 3.97 -0.03 5.81
N MET A 298 4.89 0.37 6.68
CA MET A 298 4.83 -0.01 8.09
C MET A 298 4.05 1.03 8.87
N VAL A 299 3.01 0.58 9.57
CA VAL A 299 2.15 1.38 10.42
C VAL A 299 2.54 1.16 11.87
N THR A 300 2.73 2.24 12.61
CA THR A 300 2.88 2.23 14.07
C THR A 300 1.74 3.01 14.68
N LEU A 301 0.94 2.38 15.53
CA LEU A 301 -0.10 3.06 16.29
C LEU A 301 0.54 3.87 17.42
N GLU A 302 0.09 5.11 17.59
CA GLU A 302 0.53 6.04 18.63
C GLU A 302 -0.70 6.53 19.40
N GLY A 303 -0.51 6.95 20.65
CA GLY A 303 -1.55 7.66 21.39
C GLY A 303 -1.93 8.97 20.70
N GLY A 304 -3.19 9.38 20.85
CA GLY A 304 -3.67 10.62 20.25
C GLY A 304 -2.98 11.88 20.76
N LYS A 305 -2.94 12.92 19.93
CA LYS A 305 -2.36 14.24 20.24
C LYS A 305 -3.43 15.29 20.49
N THR A 306 -3.04 16.36 21.17
CA THR A 306 -3.88 17.54 21.40
C THR A 306 -4.00 18.45 20.19
N THR A 307 -3.05 18.38 19.25
CA THR A 307 -3.04 19.16 18.01
C THR A 307 -2.33 18.40 16.89
N TYR A 308 -2.78 18.63 15.65
CA TYR A 308 -2.21 18.10 14.42
C TYR A 308 -2.05 19.25 13.43
N GLU A 309 -0.84 19.43 12.91
CA GLU A 309 -0.54 20.48 11.94
C GLU A 309 -0.77 20.00 10.50
N ALA A 310 -1.36 20.87 9.67
CA ALA A 310 -1.47 20.66 8.24
C ALA A 310 -0.11 20.85 7.55
N SER A 311 0.16 20.09 6.49
CA SER A 311 1.23 20.42 5.55
C SER A 311 0.93 19.97 4.13
N THR A 312 1.65 20.55 3.16
CA THR A 312 1.65 20.08 1.78
C THR A 312 2.98 19.42 1.46
N ARG A 313 2.96 18.14 1.08
CA ARG A 313 4.14 17.37 0.68
C ARG A 313 3.77 16.38 -0.41
N ASN A 314 4.67 16.17 -1.38
CA ASN A 314 4.52 15.17 -2.44
C ASN A 314 3.17 15.26 -3.22
N GLY A 315 2.64 16.47 -3.39
CA GLY A 315 1.37 16.71 -4.09
C GLY A 315 0.11 16.47 -3.25
N VAL A 316 0.23 16.07 -1.99
CA VAL A 316 -0.88 15.91 -1.03
C VAL A 316 -0.88 17.08 -0.04
N THR A 317 -2.04 17.65 0.23
CA THR A 317 -2.24 18.64 1.30
C THR A 317 -3.10 18.03 2.39
N THR A 318 -2.57 17.98 3.61
CA THR A 318 -3.29 17.49 4.79
C THR A 318 -4.03 18.62 5.50
N TYR A 319 -4.91 18.26 6.43
CA TYR A 319 -5.66 19.19 7.25
C TYR A 319 -5.10 19.27 8.67
N SER A 320 -5.26 20.42 9.31
CA SER A 320 -4.98 20.58 10.72
C SER A 320 -6.16 20.07 11.53
N TYR A 321 -5.90 19.52 12.71
CA TYR A 321 -6.96 19.06 13.60
C TYR A 321 -6.62 19.34 15.06
N GLY A 322 -7.66 19.42 15.89
CA GLY A 322 -7.51 19.60 17.33
C GLY A 322 -7.21 18.29 18.05
N GLN A 323 -7.68 18.19 19.29
CA GLN A 323 -7.49 17.00 20.10
C GLN A 323 -8.17 15.79 19.46
N TRP A 324 -7.44 14.69 19.37
CA TRP A 324 -7.94 13.41 18.90
C TRP A 324 -7.35 12.28 19.72
N SER A 325 -8.04 11.15 19.81
CA SER A 325 -7.76 10.08 20.77
C SER A 325 -6.77 9.01 20.27
N GLY A 326 -6.54 8.90 18.95
CA GLY A 326 -5.59 7.96 18.38
C GLY A 326 -4.74 8.55 17.26
N SER A 327 -3.64 7.89 16.95
CA SER A 327 -2.70 8.34 15.93
C SER A 327 -2.01 7.16 15.27
N TYR A 328 -1.45 7.39 14.08
CA TYR A 328 -0.44 6.50 13.53
C TYR A 328 0.70 7.27 12.87
N ARG A 329 1.82 6.57 12.73
CA ARG A 329 2.97 6.97 11.92
C ARG A 329 3.24 5.92 10.86
N LEU A 330 3.72 6.39 9.70
CA LEU A 330 4.18 5.53 8.63
C LEU A 330 5.70 5.51 8.54
N SER A 331 6.25 4.35 8.19
CA SER A 331 7.66 4.15 7.84
C SER A 331 7.79 3.20 6.66
N ALA A 332 9.00 3.14 6.07
CA ALA A 332 9.27 2.26 4.94
C ALA A 332 9.08 0.80 5.34
N TYR A 333 8.57 0.00 4.40
CA TYR A 333 8.50 -1.44 4.59
C TYR A 333 9.90 -2.04 4.50
N GLU A 334 10.35 -2.61 5.61
CA GLU A 334 11.54 -3.45 5.66
C GLU A 334 11.09 -4.91 5.62
N ALA A 335 11.48 -5.63 4.57
CA ALA A 335 11.22 -7.06 4.49
C ALA A 335 11.91 -7.75 5.68
N PRO A 336 11.23 -8.69 6.38
CA PRO A 336 11.82 -9.41 7.48
C PRO A 336 13.16 -10.01 7.06
N THR A 337 14.24 -9.66 7.77
CA THR A 337 15.55 -10.22 7.50
C THR A 337 15.50 -11.73 7.74
N LEU A 338 15.91 -12.50 6.73
CA LEU A 338 16.09 -13.94 6.88
C LEU A 338 17.25 -14.13 7.85
N SER A 339 16.97 -14.62 9.06
CA SER A 339 18.03 -15.08 9.96
C SER A 339 18.80 -16.18 9.24
N GLN A 340 20.08 -15.92 8.94
CA GLN A 340 21.03 -16.92 8.45
C GLN A 340 21.29 -17.99 9.50
#